data_AF-V4NKP4-F1
#
_entry.id   AF-V4NKP4-F1
#
_cell.length_a   1.000
_cell.length_b   1.000
_cell.length_c   1.000
_cell.angle_alpha   90.00
_cell.angle_beta   90.00
_cell.angle_gamma   90.00
#
_symmetry.space_group_name_H-M   'P 1'
#
loop_
_entity.id
_entity.type
_entity.pdbx_description
1 polymer ?
#
loop_
_entity_poly.entity_id
_entity_poly.type
_entity_poly.pdbx_seq_one_letter_code
_entity_poly.pdbx_strand_id
1 'polypeptide(L)'
;MVSEAARRTSDRVTGRHILAIQDTTVIQSEGGGGHYLHAMIGVDADDDAIVGLIYGSVMSRTKGQKATRRQRPIEEKESYRWLEGANAAGKVCASAARITVIADRESDIFEAFAQRPSHVDVLVRLAQDRALEDGELLVQTIDSWPEMGRSILDLPPRPGAKARSLTLAVRYGTVTIKSPKNHPQKATVPTL
;
A
#
# COMPACT_ATOMS: atom_id res chain seq x y z
N MET A 1 8.04 -13.60 18.55
CA MET A 1 8.24 -12.15 18.83
C MET A 1 7.23 -11.30 18.06
N VAL A 2 7.20 -11.36 16.73
CA VAL A 2 6.23 -10.60 15.90
C VAL A 2 4.77 -10.88 16.28
N SER A 3 4.40 -12.16 16.41
CA SER A 3 3.03 -12.56 16.80
C SER A 3 2.57 -11.99 18.13
N GLU A 4 3.43 -12.02 19.15
CA GLU A 4 3.12 -11.46 20.47
C GLU A 4 3.05 -9.92 20.43
N ALA A 5 3.90 -9.26 19.64
CA ALA A 5 3.80 -7.81 19.44
C ALA A 5 2.47 -7.43 18.76
N ALA A 6 2.08 -8.16 17.70
CA ALA A 6 0.80 -7.97 17.02
C ALA A 6 -0.40 -8.20 17.96
N ARG A 7 -0.34 -9.24 18.81
CA ARG A 7 -1.37 -9.49 19.82
C ARG A 7 -1.49 -8.33 20.82
N ARG A 8 -0.38 -7.73 21.26
CA ARG A 8 -0.42 -6.55 22.13
C ARG A 8 -0.94 -5.31 21.42
N THR A 9 -0.67 -5.20 20.12
CA THR A 9 -1.25 -4.14 19.28
C THR A 9 -2.77 -4.31 19.18
N SER A 10 -3.29 -5.52 18.98
CA SER A 10 -4.75 -5.74 18.90
C SER A 10 -5.51 -5.29 20.14
N ASP A 11 -4.90 -5.40 21.32
CA ASP A 11 -5.50 -4.93 22.59
C ASP A 11 -5.66 -3.39 22.63
N ARG A 12 -4.96 -2.66 21.76
CA ARG A 12 -4.89 -1.18 21.75
C ARG A 12 -5.66 -0.52 20.62
N VAL A 13 -6.08 -1.27 19.59
CA VAL A 13 -6.71 -0.69 18.38
C VAL A 13 -8.21 -0.41 18.53
N THR A 14 -8.85 -0.92 19.58
CA THR A 14 -10.31 -0.89 19.72
C THR A 14 -10.88 0.52 19.60
N GLY A 15 -11.80 0.71 18.65
CA GLY A 15 -12.49 1.99 18.43
C GLY A 15 -11.66 3.07 17.75
N ARG A 16 -10.40 2.82 17.38
CA ARG A 16 -9.51 3.80 16.74
C ARG A 16 -9.59 3.73 15.21
N HIS A 17 -9.18 4.80 14.53
CA HIS A 17 -8.82 4.74 13.11
C HIS A 17 -7.33 4.41 13.01
N ILE A 18 -7.01 3.21 12.53
CA ILE A 18 -5.63 2.75 12.39
C ILE A 18 -5.11 2.97 10.97
N LEU A 19 -4.04 3.75 10.86
CA LEU A 19 -3.17 3.83 9.69
C LEU A 19 -2.13 2.71 9.77
N ALA A 20 -2.32 1.66 8.98
CA ALA A 20 -1.45 0.49 8.93
C ALA A 20 -0.39 0.68 7.83
N ILE A 21 0.75 1.26 8.20
CA ILE A 21 1.82 1.67 7.28
C ILE A 21 2.76 0.49 7.07
N GLN A 22 2.94 0.04 5.82
CA GLN A 22 3.82 -1.08 5.48
C GLN A 22 4.90 -0.70 4.48
N ASP A 23 6.10 -1.23 4.68
CA ASP A 23 7.24 -1.07 3.78
C ASP A 23 8.25 -2.24 3.92
N THR A 24 9.20 -2.32 3.00
CA THR A 24 10.24 -3.35 2.97
C THR A 24 11.63 -2.72 3.09
N THR A 25 12.40 -3.16 4.07
CA THR A 25 13.79 -2.73 4.27
C THR A 25 14.77 -3.87 4.10
N VAL A 26 16.05 -3.54 3.87
CA VAL A 26 17.15 -4.49 3.81
C VAL A 26 17.76 -4.62 5.19
N ILE A 27 17.77 -5.82 5.75
CA ILE A 27 18.44 -6.10 7.03
C ILE A 27 19.92 -6.42 6.78
N GLN A 28 20.21 -7.18 5.73
CA GLN A 28 21.56 -7.57 5.34
C GLN A 28 21.65 -7.64 3.82
N SER A 29 22.67 -6.99 3.25
CA SER A 29 22.94 -6.98 1.82
C SER A 29 24.16 -7.83 1.50
N GLU A 30 24.07 -8.64 0.44
CA GLU A 30 25.16 -9.50 -0.05
C GLU A 30 25.56 -9.16 -1.51
N GLY A 31 25.26 -7.94 -1.98
CA GLY A 31 25.70 -7.49 -3.31
C GLY A 31 25.00 -8.17 -4.50
N GLY A 32 23.72 -8.51 -4.35
CA GLY A 32 22.92 -9.22 -5.36
C GLY A 32 21.77 -10.07 -4.79
N GLY A 33 21.75 -10.16 -3.46
CA GLY A 33 20.76 -10.83 -2.63
C GLY A 33 20.90 -10.36 -1.19
N GLY A 34 20.23 -11.03 -0.27
CA GLY A 34 20.31 -10.72 1.15
C GLY A 34 19.01 -10.98 1.90
N HIS A 35 18.93 -10.45 3.11
CA HIS A 35 17.77 -10.56 3.98
C HIS A 35 17.01 -9.25 4.03
N TYR A 36 15.69 -9.37 3.89
CA TYR A 36 14.76 -8.26 3.82
C TYR A 36 13.71 -8.43 4.92
N LEU A 37 13.28 -7.32 5.51
CA LEU A 37 12.16 -7.27 6.43
C LEU A 37 11.04 -6.50 5.76
N HIS A 38 9.91 -7.15 5.53
CA HIS A 38 8.66 -6.47 5.30
C HIS A 38 7.96 -6.26 6.64
N ALA A 39 7.71 -5.03 7.03
CA ALA A 39 7.11 -4.68 8.31
C ALA A 39 5.91 -3.77 8.13
N MET A 40 4.98 -3.85 9.08
CA MET A 40 3.82 -2.97 9.17
C MET A 40 3.64 -2.47 10.58
N ILE A 41 3.52 -1.15 10.72
CA ILE A 41 3.25 -0.46 11.98
C ILE A 41 1.86 0.17 11.96
N GLY A 42 1.17 0.13 13.09
CA GLY A 42 -0.09 0.83 13.30
C GLY A 42 0.15 2.18 13.93
N VAL A 43 -0.42 3.21 13.33
CA VAL A 43 -0.46 4.59 13.83
C VAL A 43 -1.92 4.99 13.98
N ASP A 44 -2.25 5.70 15.06
CA ASP A 44 -3.57 6.28 15.24
C ASP A 44 -3.73 7.51 14.34
N ALA A 45 -4.82 7.58 13.58
CA ALA A 45 -5.03 8.67 12.62
C ALA A 45 -5.38 10.01 13.26
N ASP A 46 -5.84 10.01 14.52
CA ASP A 46 -6.32 11.22 15.19
C ASP A 46 -5.20 11.94 15.97
N ASP A 47 -4.29 11.17 16.60
CA ASP A 47 -3.25 11.72 17.48
C ASP A 47 -1.81 11.34 17.09
N ASP A 48 -1.62 10.70 15.93
CA ASP A 48 -0.34 10.24 15.38
C ASP A 48 0.43 9.26 16.29
N ALA A 49 -0.21 8.69 17.32
CA ALA A 49 0.47 7.78 18.23
C ALA A 49 0.81 6.45 17.54
N ILE A 50 2.04 5.97 17.74
CA ILE A 50 2.44 4.62 17.33
C ILE A 50 1.77 3.61 18.26
N VAL A 51 0.80 2.87 17.73
CA VAL A 51 0.03 1.86 18.49
C VAL A 51 0.85 0.57 18.66
N GLY A 52 1.62 0.19 17.64
CA GLY A 52 2.54 -0.94 17.69
C GLY A 52 2.75 -1.65 16.35
N LEU A 53 3.48 -2.77 16.39
CA LEU A 53 3.72 -3.64 15.23
C LEU A 53 2.44 -4.42 14.89
N ILE A 54 2.04 -4.43 13.62
CA ILE A 54 0.90 -5.20 13.11
C ILE A 54 1.37 -6.48 12.42
N TYR A 55 2.39 -6.36 11.56
CA TYR A 55 2.90 -7.46 10.74
C TYR A 55 4.41 -7.36 10.56
N GLY A 56 5.05 -8.51 10.35
CA GLY A 56 6.47 -8.61 10.08
C GLY A 56 6.81 -9.94 9.44
N SER A 57 7.51 -9.91 8.31
CA SER A 57 7.97 -11.10 7.60
C SER A 57 9.41 -10.90 7.10
N VAL A 58 10.24 -11.91 7.33
CA VAL A 58 11.63 -11.93 6.87
C VAL A 58 11.71 -12.75 5.59
N MET A 59 12.34 -12.17 4.57
CA MET A 59 12.51 -12.79 3.25
C MET A 59 14.00 -12.87 2.91
N SER A 60 14.38 -13.94 2.23
CA SER A 60 15.75 -14.14 1.74
C SER A 60 15.77 -14.16 0.22
N ARG A 61 16.71 -13.43 -0.38
CA ARG A 61 16.90 -13.39 -1.84
C ARG A 61 18.28 -13.91 -2.19
N THR A 62 18.35 -14.90 -3.07
CA THR A 62 19.62 -15.48 -3.56
C THR A 62 19.93 -15.06 -5.00
N LYS A 63 18.97 -15.14 -5.94
CA LYS A 63 19.04 -14.59 -7.32
C LYS A 63 17.64 -14.30 -7.91
N GLY A 64 17.53 -13.32 -8.82
CA GLY A 64 16.26 -12.90 -9.42
C GLY A 64 15.77 -13.80 -10.56
N GLN A 65 14.52 -14.28 -10.48
CA GLN A 65 13.86 -15.05 -11.56
C GLN A 65 12.92 -14.16 -12.38
N LYS A 66 13.49 -13.31 -13.24
CA LYS A 66 12.70 -12.31 -14.00
C LYS A 66 11.86 -12.94 -15.13
N ALA A 67 12.31 -14.04 -15.73
CA ALA A 67 11.74 -14.61 -16.95
C ALA A 67 10.31 -15.16 -16.78
N THR A 68 9.99 -15.78 -15.65
CA THR A 68 8.69 -16.44 -15.41
C THR A 68 7.74 -15.62 -14.53
N ARG A 69 8.14 -14.41 -14.12
CA ARG A 69 7.38 -13.57 -13.15
C ARG A 69 5.92 -13.35 -13.56
N ARG A 70 5.62 -13.21 -14.85
CA ARG A 70 4.25 -12.92 -15.33
C ARG A 70 3.32 -14.13 -15.33
N GLN A 71 3.86 -15.35 -15.31
CA GLN A 71 3.08 -16.60 -15.40
C GLN A 71 2.77 -17.20 -14.02
N ARG A 72 3.47 -16.74 -12.98
CA ARG A 72 3.30 -17.26 -11.62
C ARG A 72 2.04 -16.68 -10.96
N PRO A 73 1.34 -17.45 -10.10
CA PRO A 73 0.34 -16.93 -9.16
C PRO A 73 0.91 -15.82 -8.28
N ILE A 74 0.04 -14.96 -7.71
CA ILE A 74 0.51 -13.84 -6.90
C ILE A 74 1.21 -14.34 -5.63
N GLU A 75 0.72 -15.42 -5.04
CA GLU A 75 1.20 -16.10 -3.82
C GLU A 75 2.66 -16.52 -3.92
N GLU A 76 3.13 -16.79 -5.14
CA GLU A 76 4.50 -17.19 -5.39
C GLU A 76 5.45 -15.99 -5.62
N LYS A 77 4.91 -14.78 -5.77
CA LYS A 77 5.69 -13.56 -6.04
C LYS A 77 6.03 -12.86 -4.73
N GLU A 78 7.20 -12.22 -4.70
CA GLU A 78 7.59 -11.35 -3.58
C GLU A 78 6.58 -10.21 -3.32
N SER A 79 5.80 -9.81 -4.33
CA SER A 79 4.74 -8.81 -4.19
C SER A 79 3.55 -9.30 -3.36
N TYR A 80 3.43 -10.60 -3.09
CA TYR A 80 2.38 -11.14 -2.20
C TYR A 80 2.45 -10.57 -0.79
N ARG A 81 3.64 -10.15 -0.34
CA ARG A 81 3.85 -9.56 0.98
C ARG A 81 2.88 -8.41 1.30
N TRP A 82 2.50 -7.62 0.29
CA TRP A 82 1.56 -6.51 0.43
C TRP A 82 0.14 -6.99 0.78
N LEU A 83 -0.28 -8.12 0.21
CA LEU A 83 -1.58 -8.76 0.50
C LEU A 83 -1.55 -9.45 1.86
N GLU A 84 -0.44 -10.12 2.20
CA GLU A 84 -0.27 -10.71 3.53
C GLU A 84 -0.35 -9.64 4.62
N GLY A 85 0.32 -8.50 4.43
CA GLY A 85 0.25 -7.35 5.33
C GLY A 85 -1.18 -6.83 5.48
N ALA A 86 -1.90 -6.61 4.38
CA ALA A 86 -3.29 -6.15 4.43
C ALA A 86 -4.23 -7.16 5.14
N ASN A 87 -4.05 -8.45 4.88
CA ASN A 87 -4.79 -9.51 5.57
C ASN A 87 -4.46 -9.56 7.07
N ALA A 88 -3.20 -9.36 7.44
CA ALA A 88 -2.77 -9.28 8.84
C ALA A 88 -3.38 -8.06 9.53
N ALA A 89 -3.40 -6.88 8.88
CA ALA A 89 -4.05 -5.68 9.39
C ALA A 89 -5.53 -5.92 9.67
N GLY A 90 -6.26 -6.53 8.74
CA GLY A 90 -7.67 -6.85 8.90
C GLY A 90 -7.98 -7.79 10.07
N LYS A 91 -7.02 -8.66 10.46
CA LYS A 91 -7.15 -9.57 11.60
C LYS A 91 -6.74 -8.91 12.92
N VAL A 92 -5.56 -8.28 12.95
CA VAL A 92 -4.98 -7.67 14.16
C VAL A 92 -5.78 -6.45 14.59
N CYS A 93 -6.28 -5.67 13.63
CA CYS A 93 -7.02 -4.44 13.90
C CYS A 93 -8.54 -4.65 13.82
N ALA A 94 -9.05 -5.87 13.97
CA ALA A 94 -10.47 -6.19 13.75
C ALA A 94 -11.44 -5.42 14.66
N SER A 95 -10.99 -4.96 15.84
CA SER A 95 -11.78 -4.12 16.75
C SER A 95 -11.64 -2.61 16.50
N ALA A 96 -10.81 -2.19 15.55
CA ALA A 96 -10.68 -0.80 15.16
C ALA A 96 -11.98 -0.28 14.54
N ALA A 97 -12.25 1.02 14.71
CA ALA A 97 -13.37 1.67 14.03
C ALA A 97 -13.12 1.76 12.52
N ARG A 98 -11.86 1.91 12.11
CA ARG A 98 -11.45 1.97 10.71
C ARG A 98 -10.01 1.51 10.53
N ILE A 99 -9.71 0.88 9.40
CA ILE A 99 -8.36 0.43 9.04
C ILE A 99 -8.03 0.97 7.66
N THR A 100 -6.92 1.69 7.53
CA THR A 100 -6.39 2.14 6.25
C THR A 100 -4.94 1.67 6.10
N VAL A 101 -4.72 0.74 5.19
CA VAL A 101 -3.36 0.28 4.85
C VAL A 101 -2.72 1.30 3.92
N ILE A 102 -1.54 1.79 4.30
CA ILE A 102 -0.77 2.77 3.52
C ILE A 102 0.49 2.09 3.00
N ALA A 103 0.71 2.18 1.69
CA ALA A 103 1.88 1.59 1.05
C ALA A 103 2.36 2.44 -0.14
N ASP A 104 3.63 2.26 -0.50
CA ASP A 104 4.30 3.06 -1.50
C ASP A 104 4.00 2.59 -2.95
N ARG A 105 4.77 3.12 -3.91
CA ARG A 105 4.62 2.83 -5.34
C ARG A 105 4.88 1.37 -5.71
N GLU A 106 5.64 0.62 -4.92
CA GLU A 106 5.87 -0.81 -5.21
C GLU A 106 4.63 -1.66 -4.96
N SER A 107 3.71 -1.18 -4.13
CA SER A 107 2.45 -1.84 -3.81
C SER A 107 1.33 -1.57 -4.82
N ASP A 108 1.58 -0.76 -5.86
CA ASP A 108 0.64 -0.47 -6.95
C ASP A 108 0.47 -1.70 -7.88
N ILE A 109 -0.14 -2.76 -7.34
CA ILE A 109 -0.48 -4.01 -8.00
C ILE A 109 -2.00 -4.19 -7.97
N PHE A 110 -2.57 -4.78 -9.03
CA PHE A 110 -4.04 -4.91 -9.13
C PHE A 110 -4.62 -5.72 -7.98
N GLU A 111 -3.91 -6.77 -7.56
CA GLU A 111 -4.29 -7.67 -6.49
C GLU A 111 -4.43 -6.95 -5.13
N ALA A 112 -3.68 -5.87 -4.89
CA ALA A 112 -3.80 -5.09 -3.64
C ALA A 112 -5.17 -4.39 -3.51
N PHE A 113 -5.80 -4.05 -4.65
CA PHE A 113 -7.15 -3.47 -4.68
C PHE A 113 -8.23 -4.55 -4.76
N ALA A 114 -8.02 -5.56 -5.60
CA ALA A 114 -9.01 -6.61 -5.86
C ALA A 114 -9.13 -7.66 -4.74
N GLN A 115 -8.08 -7.87 -3.95
CA GLN A 115 -8.02 -8.93 -2.92
C GLN A 115 -7.86 -8.39 -1.50
N ARG A 116 -7.99 -7.07 -1.28
CA ARG A 116 -8.01 -6.52 0.09
C ARG A 116 -9.20 -7.10 0.87
N PRO A 117 -9.08 -7.30 2.20
CA PRO A 117 -10.25 -7.54 3.03
C PRO A 117 -11.28 -6.42 2.85
N SER A 118 -12.57 -6.77 2.79
CA SER A 118 -13.65 -5.81 2.48
C SER A 118 -13.73 -4.65 3.49
N HIS A 119 -13.38 -4.91 4.75
CA HIS A 119 -13.35 -3.95 5.86
C HIS A 119 -12.02 -3.18 6.01
N VAL A 120 -11.08 -3.34 5.08
CA VAL A 120 -9.79 -2.65 5.09
C VAL A 120 -9.70 -1.72 3.89
N ASP A 121 -9.51 -0.43 4.12
CA ASP A 121 -9.21 0.54 3.06
C ASP A 121 -7.71 0.45 2.66
N VAL A 122 -7.38 0.82 1.42
CA VAL A 122 -6.00 0.89 0.95
C VAL A 122 -5.70 2.27 0.35
N LEU A 123 -4.55 2.84 0.70
CA LEU A 123 -4.01 4.07 0.14
C LEU A 123 -2.63 3.76 -0.46
N VAL A 124 -2.56 3.76 -1.78
CA VAL A 124 -1.37 3.38 -2.54
C VAL A 124 -0.95 4.52 -3.45
N ARG A 125 0.35 4.83 -3.46
CA ARG A 125 0.88 5.83 -4.39
C ARG A 125 0.93 5.25 -5.80
N LEU A 126 0.29 5.92 -6.76
CA LEU A 126 0.27 5.51 -8.16
C LEU A 126 1.69 5.37 -8.74
N ALA A 127 1.93 4.27 -9.44
CA ALA A 127 3.16 3.92 -10.15
C ALA A 127 2.91 3.55 -11.62
N GLN A 128 1.71 3.09 -11.97
CA GLN A 128 1.31 2.71 -13.33
C GLN A 128 0.11 3.54 -13.77
N ASP A 129 0.10 4.00 -15.02
CA ASP A 129 -1.12 4.57 -15.60
C ASP A 129 -2.06 3.42 -15.98
N ARG A 130 -3.13 3.26 -15.20
CA ARG A 130 -4.00 2.08 -15.24
C ARG A 130 -5.09 2.27 -16.28
N ALA A 131 -5.38 1.22 -17.03
CA ALA A 131 -6.56 1.18 -17.87
C ALA A 131 -7.83 1.07 -17.01
N LEU A 132 -8.85 1.81 -17.38
CA LEU A 132 -10.18 1.77 -16.80
C LEU A 132 -11.12 0.89 -17.64
N GLU A 133 -12.24 0.46 -17.07
CA GLU A 133 -13.23 -0.37 -17.77
C GLU A 133 -13.91 0.37 -18.94
N ASP A 134 -14.04 1.68 -18.86
CA ASP A 134 -14.57 2.54 -19.93
C ASP A 134 -13.60 2.72 -21.12
N GLY A 135 -12.37 2.21 -21.01
CA GLY A 135 -11.35 2.25 -22.05
C GLY A 135 -10.36 3.40 -21.92
N GLU A 136 -10.58 4.33 -20.99
CA GLU A 136 -9.67 5.46 -20.72
C GLU A 136 -8.50 5.05 -19.82
N LEU A 137 -7.54 5.97 -19.67
CA LEU A 137 -6.40 5.84 -18.75
C LEU A 137 -6.62 6.71 -17.51
N LEU A 138 -6.26 6.16 -16.35
CA LEU A 138 -6.51 6.78 -15.04
C LEU A 138 -5.96 8.20 -14.94
N VAL A 139 -4.74 8.46 -15.41
CA VAL A 139 -4.13 9.80 -15.32
C VAL A 139 -4.94 10.81 -16.14
N GLN A 140 -5.28 10.47 -17.38
CA GLN A 140 -6.10 11.33 -18.25
C GLN A 140 -7.48 11.59 -17.64
N THR A 141 -8.12 10.56 -17.09
CA THR A 141 -9.42 10.69 -16.42
C THR A 141 -9.33 11.65 -15.23
N ILE A 142 -8.33 11.51 -14.37
CA ILE A 142 -8.13 12.40 -13.20
C ILE A 142 -7.83 13.83 -13.64
N ASP A 143 -7.00 14.03 -14.67
CA ASP A 143 -6.64 15.37 -15.17
C ASP A 143 -7.86 16.11 -15.74
N SER A 144 -8.86 15.38 -16.25
CA SER A 144 -10.12 15.96 -16.74
C SER A 144 -11.05 16.45 -15.64
N TRP A 145 -10.85 16.02 -14.39
CA TRP A 145 -11.74 16.38 -13.29
C TRP A 145 -11.58 17.83 -12.83
N PRO A 146 -12.67 18.46 -12.35
CA PRO A 146 -12.58 19.79 -11.77
C PRO A 146 -11.68 19.79 -10.53
N GLU A 147 -10.98 20.90 -10.31
CA GLU A 147 -10.24 21.12 -9.07
C GLU A 147 -11.23 21.22 -7.91
N MET A 148 -11.08 20.34 -6.93
CA MET A 148 -11.93 20.30 -5.74
C MET A 148 -11.38 21.18 -4.62
N GLY A 149 -10.11 21.56 -4.71
CA GLY A 149 -9.46 22.44 -3.75
C GLY A 149 -8.00 22.66 -4.08
N ARG A 150 -7.38 23.59 -3.36
CA ARG A 150 -5.94 23.84 -3.41
C ARG A 150 -5.37 23.86 -2.01
N SER A 151 -4.14 23.40 -1.87
CA SER A 151 -3.38 23.45 -0.62
C SER A 151 -1.98 23.97 -0.89
N ILE A 152 -1.41 24.67 0.09
CA ILE A 152 -0.02 25.11 0.03
C ILE A 152 0.82 24.09 0.79
N LEU A 153 1.86 23.58 0.12
CA LEU A 153 2.87 22.74 0.74
C LEU A 153 4.18 23.52 0.82
N ASP A 154 4.58 23.84 2.04
CA ASP A 154 5.88 24.45 2.31
C ASP A 154 6.94 23.37 2.42
N LEU A 155 7.93 23.44 1.53
CA LEU A 155 9.06 22.53 1.54
C LEU A 155 10.24 23.20 2.25
N PRO A 156 10.80 22.57 3.30
CA PRO A 156 12.00 23.07 3.96
C PRO A 156 13.22 22.96 3.02
N PRO A 157 14.29 23.72 3.29
CA PRO A 157 15.52 23.62 2.51
C PRO A 157 16.17 22.24 2.72
N ARG A 158 16.80 21.71 1.66
CA ARG A 158 17.59 20.47 1.71
C ARG A 158 18.86 20.62 0.86
N PRO A 159 19.89 19.77 1.00
CA PRO A 159 21.10 19.87 0.18
C PRO A 159 20.77 19.97 -1.32
N GLY A 160 21.20 21.07 -1.95
CA GLY A 160 20.93 21.37 -3.36
C GLY A 160 19.58 22.03 -3.68
N ALA A 161 18.74 22.37 -2.70
CA ALA A 161 17.45 23.04 -2.93
C ALA A 161 17.09 24.05 -1.83
N LYS A 162 16.69 25.26 -2.24
CA LYS A 162 16.15 26.29 -1.33
C LYS A 162 14.74 25.93 -0.86
N ALA A 163 14.36 26.47 0.30
CA ALA A 163 12.98 26.45 0.77
C ALA A 163 12.05 27.07 -0.28
N ARG A 164 10.85 26.49 -0.44
CA ARG A 164 9.85 26.98 -1.39
C ARG A 164 8.46 26.50 -1.02
N SER A 165 7.47 27.30 -1.35
CA SER A 165 6.05 26.94 -1.25
C SER A 165 5.54 26.44 -2.59
N LEU A 166 4.76 25.36 -2.58
CA LEU A 166 4.09 24.80 -3.75
C LEU A 166 2.58 24.91 -3.56
N THR A 167 1.85 25.34 -4.59
CA THR A 167 0.38 25.21 -4.60
C THR A 167 0.03 23.89 -5.26
N LEU A 168 -0.65 23.02 -4.52
CA LEU A 168 -1.14 21.72 -4.97
C LEU A 168 -2.63 21.82 -5.23
N ALA A 169 -3.09 21.39 -6.41
CA ALA A 169 -4.51 21.19 -6.68
C ALA A 169 -4.91 19.76 -6.32
N VAL A 170 -6.11 19.60 -5.75
CA VAL A 170 -6.66 18.30 -5.37
C VAL A 170 -7.84 17.99 -6.28
N ARG A 171 -7.84 16.79 -6.84
CA ARG A 171 -8.93 16.19 -7.62
C ARG A 171 -9.21 14.81 -7.03
N TYR A 172 -10.48 14.42 -6.97
CA TYR A 172 -10.88 13.09 -6.51
C TYR A 172 -12.20 12.70 -7.15
N GLY A 173 -12.46 11.39 -7.20
CA GLY A 173 -13.60 10.78 -7.84
C GLY A 173 -13.45 9.27 -7.80
N THR A 174 -14.50 8.57 -8.25
CA THR A 174 -14.55 7.10 -8.26
C THR A 174 -14.21 6.59 -9.65
N VAL A 175 -13.43 5.51 -9.72
CA VAL A 175 -13.07 4.82 -10.96
C VAL A 175 -13.24 3.31 -10.81
N THR A 176 -13.31 2.63 -11.94
CA THR A 176 -13.32 1.16 -11.98
C THR A 176 -12.10 0.68 -12.77
N ILE A 177 -11.13 0.09 -12.07
CA ILE A 177 -9.85 -0.34 -12.66
C ILE A 177 -10.05 -1.62 -13.44
N LYS A 178 -9.59 -1.64 -14.69
CA LYS A 178 -9.65 -2.82 -15.54
C LYS A 178 -8.69 -3.92 -15.07
N SER A 179 -9.17 -5.16 -15.04
CA SER A 179 -8.33 -6.32 -14.70
C SER A 179 -7.21 -6.54 -15.74
N PRO A 180 -5.96 -6.81 -15.33
CA PRO A 180 -4.86 -7.15 -16.25
C PRO A 180 -5.15 -8.40 -17.08
N LYS A 181 -4.71 -8.41 -18.36
CA LYS A 181 -4.95 -9.52 -19.32
C LYS A 181 -4.47 -10.90 -18.84
N ASN A 182 -3.38 -10.93 -18.07
CA ASN A 182 -2.75 -12.17 -17.61
C ASN A 182 -3.13 -12.54 -16.17
N HIS A 183 -4.19 -11.93 -15.61
CA HIS A 183 -4.63 -12.26 -14.27
C HIS A 183 -5.34 -13.63 -14.28
N PRO A 184 -4.86 -14.63 -13.53
CA PRO A 184 -5.31 -16.03 -13.66
C PRO A 184 -6.74 -16.29 -13.17
N GLN A 185 -7.41 -15.31 -12.56
CA GLN A 185 -8.83 -15.36 -12.20
C GLN A 185 -9.52 -14.08 -12.70
N LYS A 186 -10.72 -14.20 -13.28
CA LYS A 186 -11.65 -13.08 -13.46
C LYS A 186 -12.12 -12.63 -12.08
N ALA A 187 -11.28 -11.89 -11.36
CA ALA A 187 -11.64 -11.29 -10.09
C ALA A 187 -12.70 -10.22 -10.34
N THR A 188 -13.65 -10.11 -9.41
CA THR A 188 -14.65 -9.04 -9.38
C THR A 188 -13.93 -7.70 -9.45
N VAL A 189 -14.40 -6.84 -10.35
CA VAL A 189 -13.73 -5.58 -10.66
C VAL A 189 -13.82 -4.65 -9.44
N PRO A 190 -12.69 -4.18 -8.88
CA PRO A 190 -12.74 -3.28 -7.74
C PRO A 190 -13.21 -1.90 -8.20
N THR A 191 -14.29 -1.41 -7.60
CA THR A 191 -14.66 0.01 -7.61
C THR A 191 -13.85 0.71 -6.52
N LEU A 192 -13.14 1.78 -6.88
CA LEU A 192 -12.36 2.62 -5.97
C LEU A 192 -12.91 4.03 -5.96
#